data_AF-A0A9D6Y9G3-F1
#
_entry.id   AF-A0A9D6Y9G3-F1
#
_cell.length_a   1.000
_cell.length_b   1.000
_cell.length_c   1.000
_cell.angle_alpha   90.00
_cell.angle_beta   90.00
_cell.angle_gamma   90.00
#
_symmetry.space_group_name_H-M   'P 1'
#
loop_
_entity.id
_entity.type
_entity.pdbx_description
1 polymer ?
#
loop_
_entity_poly.entity_id
_entity_poly.type
_entity_poly.pdbx_seq_one_letter_code
_entity_poly.pdbx_strand_id
1 'polypeptide(L)'
;MMGVEAVHVLPQPTSLNQVVLDLIDLYQPAFAQKRLASGLDLDPALPLAWIDAPQLERGLASLLRNSVRSTRDGGLVFCRTTADGEWLELTIGDSGPRMSAEQAEGLFSPPGRADAAAATDNSAPGFDVSRAIIAAHGGEIRFDTSRDNGAWFVVRLPVLALENARLVAELERGSRLTYELLATLSYELRTPLNVIVGYTDLLLDGAFGHLGDGQIDALRRIDQAARDLLALINGSLDPNRHKSHGAPALTDALSAEQLVLRNAQPAGLASLAHENGRLIEALRQVKRAECEFVTTISHQLRVPLTALIGYTDLLLDEEFGPLSLEQAGVLQRVRRSSLHLLEALSSNLYASQRDH
;
A
#
# COMPACT_ATOMS: atom_id res chain seq x y z
N MET A 1 25.80 16.34 -39.17
CA MET A 1 24.76 16.47 -38.14
C MET A 1 23.78 15.31 -38.30
N MET A 2 24.02 14.18 -37.65
CA MET A 2 22.98 13.15 -37.47
C MET A 2 22.36 13.40 -36.10
N GLY A 3 21.10 13.84 -36.09
CA GLY A 3 20.35 14.07 -34.86
C GLY A 3 20.13 12.74 -34.15
N VAL A 4 20.20 12.76 -32.82
CA VAL A 4 19.77 11.64 -31.97
C VAL A 4 18.29 11.41 -32.29
N GLU A 5 17.98 10.28 -32.94
CA GLU A 5 16.58 9.89 -33.21
C GLU A 5 15.80 9.90 -31.89
N ALA A 6 14.60 10.47 -31.92
CA ALA A 6 13.71 10.42 -30.77
C ALA A 6 13.41 8.94 -30.44
N VAL A 7 13.85 8.48 -29.27
CA VAL A 7 13.59 7.11 -28.83
C VAL A 7 12.12 7.01 -28.46
N HIS A 8 11.34 6.35 -29.30
CA HIS A 8 9.96 6.00 -29.00
C HIS A 8 9.93 4.71 -28.18
N VAL A 9 9.28 4.77 -27.02
CA VAL A 9 9.06 3.63 -26.13
C VAL A 9 7.56 3.37 -26.02
N LEU A 10 7.19 2.09 -26.00
CA LEU A 10 5.85 1.60 -25.69
C LEU A 10 5.92 0.78 -24.40
N PRO A 11 6.08 1.44 -23.24
CA PRO A 11 6.32 0.77 -21.99
C PRO A 11 5.09 -0.02 -21.49
N GLN A 12 5.36 -1.16 -20.87
CA GLN A 12 4.35 -2.07 -20.29
C GLN A 12 4.88 -2.69 -18.99
N PRO A 13 4.01 -3.23 -18.11
CA PRO A 13 4.44 -3.90 -16.88
C PRO A 13 5.32 -5.10 -17.21
N THR A 14 6.60 -5.02 -16.87
CA THR A 14 7.57 -6.07 -17.20
C THR A 14 8.53 -6.31 -16.04
N SER A 15 8.91 -7.58 -15.85
CA SER A 15 9.92 -7.97 -14.88
C SER A 15 11.31 -7.55 -15.34
N LEU A 16 11.95 -6.64 -14.59
CA LEU A 16 13.34 -6.25 -14.85
C LEU A 16 14.29 -7.44 -14.72
N ASN A 17 14.03 -8.35 -13.76
CA ASN A 17 14.82 -9.57 -13.61
C ASN A 17 14.76 -10.43 -14.87
N GLN A 18 13.58 -10.57 -15.48
CA GLN A 18 13.44 -11.35 -16.71
C GLN A 18 14.23 -10.74 -17.86
N VAL A 19 14.16 -9.41 -18.03
CA VAL A 19 14.97 -8.69 -19.04
C VAL A 19 16.47 -8.90 -18.84
N VAL A 20 16.95 -8.89 -17.59
CA VAL A 20 18.37 -9.14 -17.28
C VAL A 20 18.76 -10.59 -17.61
N LEU A 21 17.91 -11.56 -17.25
CA LEU A 21 18.14 -12.98 -17.53
C LEU A 21 18.22 -13.23 -19.04
N ASP A 22 17.23 -12.76 -19.79
CA ASP A 22 17.16 -12.92 -21.25
C ASP A 22 18.39 -12.29 -21.94
N LEU A 23 18.84 -11.14 -21.45
CA LEU A 23 20.02 -10.47 -21.96
C LEU A 23 21.32 -11.23 -21.65
N ILE A 24 21.44 -11.79 -20.45
CA ILE A 24 22.60 -12.60 -20.06
C ILE A 24 22.67 -13.87 -20.90
N ASP A 25 21.53 -14.54 -21.12
CA ASP A 25 21.43 -15.72 -21.97
C ASP A 25 21.84 -15.43 -23.42
N LEU A 26 21.44 -14.27 -23.96
CA LEU A 26 21.85 -13.82 -25.29
C LEU A 26 23.38 -13.65 -25.41
N TYR A 27 24.07 -13.26 -24.34
CA TYR A 27 25.52 -13.03 -24.33
C TYR A 27 26.36 -14.22 -23.86
N GLN A 28 25.76 -15.35 -23.47
CA GLN A 28 26.47 -16.57 -23.07
C GLN A 28 27.56 -17.01 -24.07
N PRO A 29 27.34 -17.00 -25.40
CA PRO A 29 28.39 -17.38 -26.35
C PRO A 29 29.64 -16.48 -26.26
N ALA A 30 29.43 -15.18 -26.03
CA ALA A 30 30.52 -14.21 -25.90
C ALA A 30 31.27 -14.36 -24.57
N PHE A 31 30.55 -14.66 -23.47
CA PHE A 31 31.16 -15.01 -22.20
C PHE A 31 32.02 -16.27 -22.33
N ALA A 32 31.51 -17.33 -22.98
CA ALA A 32 32.24 -18.56 -23.19
C ALA A 32 33.53 -18.36 -24.01
N GLN A 33 33.48 -17.54 -25.07
CA GLN A 33 34.64 -17.28 -25.93
C GLN A 33 35.81 -16.63 -25.16
N LYS A 34 35.51 -15.69 -24.24
CA LYS A 34 36.51 -15.04 -23.38
C LYS A 34 36.70 -15.74 -22.02
N ARG A 35 36.04 -16.87 -21.77
CA ARG A 35 36.03 -17.56 -20.47
C ARG A 35 35.62 -16.64 -19.31
N LEU A 36 34.67 -15.75 -19.53
CA LEU A 36 34.13 -14.86 -18.50
C LEU A 36 33.15 -15.62 -17.62
N ALA A 37 33.18 -15.33 -16.32
CA ALA A 37 32.14 -15.75 -15.38
C ALA A 37 31.00 -14.72 -15.35
N SER A 38 29.76 -15.18 -15.17
CA SER A 38 28.59 -14.33 -14.91
C SER A 38 28.07 -14.57 -13.49
N GLY A 39 27.97 -13.51 -12.68
CA GLY A 39 27.33 -13.56 -11.36
C GLY A 39 26.00 -12.81 -11.36
N LEU A 40 24.97 -13.41 -10.77
CA LEU A 40 23.63 -12.81 -10.66
C LEU A 40 23.19 -12.78 -9.21
N ASP A 41 22.76 -11.61 -8.75
CA ASP A 41 22.16 -11.38 -7.44
C ASP A 41 20.84 -10.62 -7.66
N LEU A 42 19.80 -11.34 -8.08
CA LEU A 42 18.53 -10.75 -8.46
C LEU A 42 17.53 -10.90 -7.33
N ASP A 43 16.96 -9.79 -6.85
CA ASP A 43 15.93 -9.82 -5.81
C ASP A 43 14.67 -10.54 -6.34
N PRO A 44 14.27 -11.71 -5.78
CA PRO A 44 13.11 -12.45 -6.26
C PRO A 44 11.78 -11.72 -5.98
N ALA A 45 11.76 -10.77 -5.06
CA ALA A 45 10.60 -9.96 -4.71
C ALA A 45 10.58 -8.60 -5.43
N LEU A 46 11.41 -8.42 -6.46
CA LEU A 46 11.49 -7.17 -7.21
C LEU A 46 10.14 -6.82 -7.88
N PRO A 47 9.59 -5.61 -7.66
CA PRO A 47 8.36 -5.15 -8.32
C PRO A 47 8.48 -5.07 -9.85
N LEU A 48 7.34 -5.08 -10.54
CA LEU A 48 7.29 -4.85 -12.00
C LEU A 48 7.69 -3.40 -12.34
N ALA A 49 8.36 -3.24 -13.48
CA ALA A 49 8.78 -1.95 -14.04
C ALA A 49 7.90 -1.56 -15.22
N TRP A 50 7.63 -0.26 -15.43
CA TRP A 50 6.90 0.23 -16.60
C TRP A 50 7.88 0.48 -17.74
N ILE A 51 8.26 -0.60 -18.44
CA ILE A 51 9.36 -0.61 -19.40
C ILE A 51 8.96 -1.23 -20.73
N ASP A 52 9.53 -0.71 -21.81
CA ASP A 52 9.52 -1.33 -23.13
C ASP A 52 10.73 -2.28 -23.17
N ALA A 53 10.47 -3.57 -22.93
CA ALA A 53 11.54 -4.57 -22.81
C ALA A 53 12.48 -4.60 -24.03
N PRO A 54 12.00 -4.68 -25.29
CA PRO A 54 12.88 -4.63 -26.46
C PRO A 54 13.77 -3.38 -26.50
N GLN A 55 13.24 -2.21 -26.16
CA GLN A 55 14.05 -0.99 -26.10
C GLN A 55 15.02 -1.03 -24.93
N LEU A 56 14.59 -1.42 -23.74
CA LEU A 56 15.45 -1.49 -22.56
C LEU A 56 16.59 -2.49 -22.76
N GLU A 57 16.31 -3.67 -23.31
CA GLU A 57 17.32 -4.66 -23.72
C GLU A 57 18.35 -4.04 -24.66
N ARG A 58 17.91 -3.26 -25.66
CA ARG A 58 18.82 -2.56 -26.57
C ARG A 58 19.71 -1.55 -25.82
N GLY A 59 19.17 -0.87 -24.81
CA GLY A 59 19.92 0.03 -23.95
C GLY A 59 20.93 -0.70 -23.06
N LEU A 60 20.51 -1.78 -22.41
CA LEU A 60 21.36 -2.59 -21.51
C LEU A 60 22.40 -3.41 -22.27
N ALA A 61 22.10 -3.88 -23.48
CA ALA A 61 23.02 -4.62 -24.35
C ALA A 61 24.27 -3.81 -24.69
N SER A 62 24.13 -2.48 -24.80
CA SER A 62 25.28 -1.60 -25.01
C SER A 62 26.21 -1.58 -23.79
N LEU A 63 25.65 -1.54 -22.57
CA LEU A 63 26.43 -1.63 -21.32
C LEU A 63 27.12 -2.98 -21.21
N LEU A 64 26.37 -4.07 -21.41
CA LEU A 64 26.89 -5.43 -21.28
C LEU A 64 27.99 -5.75 -22.31
N ARG A 65 27.80 -5.31 -23.56
CA ARG A 65 28.83 -5.45 -24.61
C ARG A 65 30.10 -4.69 -24.26
N ASN A 66 29.98 -3.51 -23.65
CA ASN A 66 31.12 -2.74 -23.20
C ASN A 66 31.85 -3.45 -22.06
N SER A 67 31.14 -4.03 -21.09
CA SER A 67 31.73 -4.88 -20.05
C SER A 67 32.47 -6.07 -20.66
N VAL A 68 31.85 -6.86 -21.53
CA VAL A 68 32.51 -8.01 -22.21
C VAL A 68 33.78 -7.60 -22.96
N ARG A 69 33.75 -6.45 -23.64
CA ARG A 69 34.92 -5.96 -24.39
C ARG A 69 36.07 -5.60 -23.45
N SER A 70 35.78 -4.89 -22.35
CA SER A 70 36.77 -4.33 -21.42
C SER A 70 37.32 -5.35 -20.42
N THR A 71 36.54 -6.38 -20.08
CA THR A 71 36.98 -7.44 -19.18
C THR A 71 38.02 -8.35 -19.86
N ARG A 72 39.09 -8.66 -19.12
CA ARG A 72 40.12 -9.62 -19.56
C ARG A 72 39.59 -11.04 -19.56
N ASP A 73 40.22 -11.92 -20.33
CA ASP A 73 39.89 -13.35 -20.33
C ASP A 73 39.94 -13.94 -18.91
N GLY A 74 38.93 -14.72 -18.53
CA GLY A 74 38.81 -15.26 -17.17
C GLY A 74 38.23 -14.30 -16.13
N GLY A 75 37.81 -13.09 -16.51
CA GLY A 75 37.20 -12.12 -15.61
C GLY A 75 35.72 -12.38 -15.28
N LEU A 76 35.10 -11.45 -14.55
CA LEU A 76 33.73 -11.56 -14.05
C LEU A 76 32.88 -10.39 -14.55
N VAL A 77 31.64 -10.68 -14.97
CA VAL A 77 30.55 -9.71 -15.12
C VAL A 77 29.47 -10.05 -14.09
N PHE A 78 28.97 -9.05 -13.37
CA PHE A 78 28.03 -9.22 -12.28
C PHE A 78 26.81 -8.32 -12.48
N CYS A 79 25.61 -8.86 -12.33
CA CYS A 79 24.37 -8.09 -12.33
C CYS A 79 23.64 -8.26 -11.00
N ARG A 80 23.19 -7.15 -10.42
CA ARG A 80 22.36 -7.13 -9.22
C ARG A 80 21.13 -6.27 -9.41
N THR A 81 19.97 -6.76 -8.97
CA THR A 81 18.75 -5.95 -8.90
C THR A 81 18.30 -5.76 -7.46
N THR A 82 17.90 -4.55 -7.12
CA THR A 82 17.37 -4.19 -5.80
C THR A 82 16.27 -3.15 -5.95
N ALA A 83 15.36 -3.05 -4.99
CA ALA A 83 14.38 -1.97 -4.91
C ALA A 83 14.52 -1.18 -3.61
N ASP A 84 14.39 0.14 -3.67
CA ASP A 84 14.40 1.04 -2.49
C ASP A 84 13.02 1.65 -2.18
N GLY A 85 11.95 1.06 -2.75
CA GLY A 85 10.57 1.51 -2.62
C GLY A 85 10.17 2.57 -3.64
N GLU A 86 11.10 3.42 -4.07
CA GLU A 86 10.86 4.45 -5.10
C GLU A 86 11.49 4.07 -6.45
N TRP A 87 12.63 3.37 -6.41
CA TRP A 87 13.43 3.00 -7.56
C TRP A 87 13.68 1.51 -7.60
N LEU A 88 13.67 0.98 -8.82
CA LEU A 88 14.31 -0.26 -9.18
C LEU A 88 15.73 0.06 -9.61
N GLU A 89 16.72 -0.50 -8.93
CA GLU A 89 18.13 -0.32 -9.23
C GLU A 89 18.69 -1.62 -9.84
N LEU A 90 19.25 -1.50 -11.05
CA LEU A 90 20.06 -2.52 -11.70
C LEU A 90 21.53 -2.08 -11.68
N THR A 91 22.36 -2.82 -10.98
CA THR A 91 23.82 -2.65 -10.97
C THR A 91 24.46 -3.66 -11.91
N ILE A 92 25.24 -3.19 -12.89
CA ILE A 92 26.06 -4.01 -13.79
C ILE A 92 27.53 -3.71 -13.52
N GLY A 93 28.26 -4.67 -12.97
CA GLY A 93 29.68 -4.56 -12.66
C GLY A 93 30.54 -5.48 -13.53
N ASP A 94 31.78 -5.10 -13.81
CA ASP A 94 32.75 -5.98 -14.44
C ASP A 94 34.15 -5.84 -13.86
N SER A 95 34.96 -6.89 -13.97
CA SER A 95 36.34 -6.93 -13.44
C SER A 95 37.40 -6.37 -14.41
N GLY A 96 37.01 -5.45 -15.30
CA GLY A 96 37.88 -4.77 -16.25
C GLY A 96 38.76 -3.68 -15.62
N PRO A 97 39.50 -2.90 -16.44
CA PRO A 97 40.28 -1.77 -15.95
C PRO A 97 39.38 -0.72 -15.31
N ARG A 98 39.86 -0.12 -14.21
CA ARG A 98 39.18 1.01 -13.55
C ARG A 98 38.95 2.15 -14.54
N MET A 99 37.81 2.81 -14.42
CA MET A 99 37.56 4.08 -15.07
C MET A 99 37.90 5.22 -14.12
N SER A 100 38.65 6.22 -14.60
CA SER A 100 38.92 7.41 -13.80
C SER A 100 37.66 8.27 -13.65
N ALA A 101 37.57 9.10 -12.60
CA ALA A 101 36.46 10.02 -12.42
C ALA A 101 36.29 10.97 -13.62
N GLU A 102 37.40 11.41 -14.23
CA GLU A 102 37.41 12.24 -15.45
C GLU A 102 36.85 11.50 -16.68
N GLN A 103 37.14 10.20 -16.82
CA GLN A 103 36.57 9.36 -17.89
C GLN A 103 35.07 9.12 -17.67
N ALA A 104 34.65 8.96 -16.41
CA ALA A 104 33.24 8.84 -16.06
C ALA A 104 32.47 10.15 -16.36
N GLU A 105 33.00 11.32 -15.96
CA GLU A 105 32.38 12.63 -16.24
C GLU A 105 32.33 12.97 -17.74
N GLY A 106 33.38 12.61 -18.50
CA GLY A 106 33.45 12.84 -19.95
C GLY A 106 32.38 12.06 -20.75
N LEU A 107 31.90 10.93 -20.24
CA LEU A 107 30.84 10.12 -20.86
C LEU A 107 29.43 10.72 -20.72
N PHE A 108 29.24 11.68 -19.82
CA PHE A 108 27.94 12.32 -19.54
C PHE A 108 27.84 13.76 -20.07
N SER A 109 28.87 14.25 -20.78
CA SER A 109 28.83 15.60 -21.38
C SER A 109 27.83 15.69 -22.54
N PRO A 110 27.03 16.77 -22.65
CA PRO A 110 26.10 16.96 -23.76
C PRO A 110 26.86 17.01 -25.10
N PRO A 111 26.32 16.45 -26.19
CA PRO A 111 26.94 16.60 -27.50
C PRO A 111 26.85 18.09 -27.90
N GLY A 112 28.00 18.77 -27.99
CA GLY A 112 28.07 20.10 -28.59
C GLY A 112 28.78 21.22 -27.82
N ARG A 113 29.45 20.95 -26.70
CA ARG A 113 30.38 21.91 -26.08
C ARG A 113 31.71 21.28 -25.70
N ALA A 114 32.48 20.93 -26.72
CA ALA A 114 33.93 20.82 -26.61
C ALA A 114 34.52 21.65 -27.75
N ASP A 115 35.40 22.59 -27.41
CA ASP A 115 36.14 23.36 -28.39
C ASP A 115 36.80 22.44 -29.42
N ALA A 116 36.70 22.81 -30.68
CA ALA A 116 36.95 21.99 -31.88
C ALA A 116 38.42 21.56 -32.09
N ALA A 117 39.25 21.50 -31.04
CA ALA A 117 40.66 21.15 -31.10
C ALA A 117 41.06 19.88 -30.32
N ALA A 118 40.12 19.21 -29.63
CA ALA A 118 40.38 17.98 -28.88
C ALA A 118 39.40 16.84 -29.22
N ALA A 119 39.01 16.72 -30.49
CA ALA A 119 38.21 15.60 -30.99
C ALA A 119 39.09 14.34 -31.15
N THR A 120 39.60 13.81 -30.04
CA THR A 120 40.09 12.43 -29.96
C THR A 120 39.02 11.58 -29.29
N ASP A 121 38.22 10.89 -30.10
CA ASP A 121 37.80 9.48 -29.97
C ASP A 121 37.36 8.92 -28.59
N ASN A 122 36.94 9.77 -27.65
CA ASN A 122 36.62 9.37 -26.27
C ASN A 122 35.13 9.10 -26.00
N SER A 123 34.28 9.13 -27.01
CA SER A 123 32.89 8.66 -26.88
C SER A 123 32.90 7.14 -26.93
N ALA A 124 32.88 6.45 -25.78
CA ALA A 124 32.75 5.00 -25.78
C ALA A 124 31.49 4.62 -26.59
N PRO A 125 31.62 3.89 -27.71
CA PRO A 125 30.52 3.70 -28.65
C PRO A 125 29.35 2.98 -27.98
N GLY A 126 28.16 3.60 -28.01
CA GLY A 126 26.89 3.01 -27.56
C GLY A 126 26.28 3.57 -26.27
N PHE A 127 27.01 4.39 -25.48
CA PHE A 127 26.47 4.93 -24.21
C PHE A 127 25.34 5.94 -24.38
N ASP A 128 25.38 6.73 -25.45
CA ASP A 128 24.31 7.68 -25.77
C ASP A 128 22.97 6.98 -26.00
N VAL A 129 23.00 5.76 -26.54
CA VAL A 129 21.81 4.93 -26.78
C VAL A 129 21.24 4.42 -25.45
N SER A 130 22.09 3.91 -24.56
CA SER A 130 21.67 3.48 -23.21
C SER A 130 21.04 4.64 -22.44
N ARG A 131 21.68 5.81 -22.44
CA ARG A 131 21.17 7.01 -21.75
C ARG A 131 19.83 7.47 -22.32
N ALA A 132 19.72 7.55 -23.64
CA ALA A 132 18.47 7.98 -24.29
C ALA A 132 17.31 7.03 -24.00
N ILE A 133 17.56 5.72 -24.02
CA ILE A 133 16.55 4.69 -23.72
C ILE A 133 16.16 4.72 -22.23
N ILE A 134 17.12 4.77 -21.32
CA ILE A 134 16.84 4.81 -19.87
C ILE A 134 16.09 6.09 -19.49
N ALA A 135 16.49 7.23 -20.06
CA ALA A 135 15.79 8.50 -19.87
C ALA A 135 14.37 8.48 -20.46
N ALA A 136 14.15 7.81 -21.60
CA ALA A 136 12.81 7.63 -22.18
C ALA A 136 11.88 6.82 -21.26
N HIS A 137 12.44 5.99 -20.38
CA HIS A 137 11.72 5.27 -19.32
C HIS A 137 11.61 6.04 -18.00
N GLY A 138 12.02 7.32 -17.96
CA GLY A 138 12.05 8.13 -16.73
C GLY A 138 13.10 7.71 -15.72
N GLY A 139 14.06 6.89 -16.14
CA GLY A 139 15.17 6.41 -15.33
C GLY A 139 16.44 7.26 -15.45
N GLU A 140 17.43 6.91 -14.65
CA GLU A 140 18.76 7.50 -14.68
C GLU A 140 19.85 6.42 -14.76
N ILE A 141 21.01 6.78 -15.32
CA ILE A 141 22.20 5.92 -15.35
C ILE A 141 23.38 6.69 -14.77
N ARG A 142 24.09 6.06 -13.83
CA ARG A 142 25.28 6.63 -13.17
C ARG A 142 26.41 5.62 -13.12
N PHE A 143 27.62 6.12 -12.89
CA PHE A 143 28.79 5.31 -12.58
C PHE A 143 28.98 5.21 -11.06
N ASP A 144 29.26 4.02 -10.56
CA ASP A 144 29.73 3.83 -9.19
C ASP A 144 31.26 3.82 -9.18
N THR A 145 31.84 4.97 -8.82
CA THR A 145 33.30 5.17 -8.70
C THR A 145 33.84 4.85 -7.31
N SER A 146 32.98 4.46 -6.36
CA SER A 146 33.38 4.15 -4.98
C SER A 146 34.07 2.80 -4.83
N ARG A 147 34.00 1.94 -5.86
CA ARG A 147 34.55 0.59 -5.84
C ARG A 147 35.95 0.55 -6.45
N ASP A 148 36.89 0.02 -5.67
CA ASP A 148 38.31 0.02 -6.04
C ASP A 148 38.68 -0.88 -7.24
N ASN A 149 37.78 -1.72 -7.74
CA ASN A 149 38.06 -2.63 -8.85
C ASN A 149 36.91 -2.65 -9.87
N GLY A 150 37.24 -2.53 -11.15
CA GLY A 150 36.28 -2.71 -12.24
C GLY A 150 35.57 -1.44 -12.72
N ALA A 151 34.56 -1.65 -13.57
CA ALA A 151 33.61 -0.64 -13.98
C ALA A 151 32.20 -1.05 -13.50
N TRP A 152 31.51 -0.13 -12.82
CA TRP A 152 30.21 -0.38 -12.21
C TRP A 152 29.19 0.66 -12.69
N PHE A 153 28.20 0.17 -13.44
CA PHE A 153 27.08 0.95 -13.92
C PHE A 153 25.89 0.72 -13.02
N VAL A 154 25.18 1.80 -12.70
CA VAL A 154 23.94 1.74 -11.95
C VAL A 154 22.84 2.38 -12.77
N VAL A 155 21.84 1.59 -13.12
CA VAL A 155 20.62 2.01 -13.83
C VAL A 155 19.49 2.04 -12.83
N ARG A 156 18.82 3.17 -12.68
CA ARG A 156 17.63 3.32 -11.83
C ARG A 156 16.42 3.57 -12.70
N LEU A 157 15.36 2.81 -12.47
CA LEU A 157 14.07 2.92 -13.15
C LEU A 157 12.98 3.17 -12.12
N PRO A 158 11.99 4.02 -12.40
CA PRO A 158 10.90 4.27 -11.46
C PRO A 158 10.02 3.01 -11.30
N VAL A 159 9.55 2.77 -10.07
CA VAL A 159 8.56 1.72 -9.78
C VAL A 159 7.21 2.09 -10.43
N LEU A 160 6.43 1.10 -10.87
CA LEU A 160 5.20 1.25 -11.66
C LEU A 160 4.10 2.08 -10.95
N ALA A 161 3.81 3.29 -11.46
CA ALA A 161 2.81 4.22 -10.90
C ALA A 161 1.33 3.81 -11.12
N LEU A 162 1.04 2.91 -12.06
CA LEU A 162 -0.33 2.53 -12.42
C LEU A 162 -0.96 1.48 -11.48
N GLU A 163 -0.16 0.53 -11.00
CA GLU A 163 -0.57 -0.44 -9.99
C GLU A 163 -0.79 0.27 -8.65
N ASN A 164 0.01 1.29 -8.37
CA ASN A 164 -0.16 2.19 -7.23
C ASN A 164 -1.47 2.99 -7.30
N ALA A 165 -1.81 3.59 -8.44
CA ALA A 165 -3.08 4.31 -8.62
C ALA A 165 -4.29 3.37 -8.49
N ARG A 166 -4.17 2.14 -8.98
CA ARG A 166 -5.21 1.11 -8.83
C ARG A 166 -5.37 0.67 -7.37
N LEU A 167 -4.27 0.41 -6.67
CA LEU A 167 -4.26 0.06 -5.25
C LEU A 167 -4.85 1.18 -4.39
N VAL A 168 -4.54 2.44 -4.70
CA VAL A 168 -5.13 3.63 -4.06
C VAL A 168 -6.65 3.66 -4.28
N ALA A 169 -7.13 3.47 -5.51
CA ALA A 169 -8.56 3.46 -5.81
C ALA A 169 -9.29 2.27 -5.17
N GLU A 170 -8.66 1.10 -5.09
CA GLU A 170 -9.20 -0.07 -4.38
C GLU A 170 -9.24 0.14 -2.86
N LEU A 171 -8.20 0.73 -2.26
CA LEU A 171 -8.16 1.13 -0.85
C LEU A 171 -9.26 2.14 -0.51
N GLU A 172 -9.46 3.17 -1.34
CA GLU A 172 -10.51 4.18 -1.14
C GLU A 172 -11.91 3.59 -1.21
N ARG A 173 -12.17 2.69 -2.17
CA ARG A 173 -13.46 1.98 -2.25
C ARG A 173 -13.68 1.15 -0.99
N GLY A 174 -12.65 0.45 -0.52
CA GLY A 174 -12.71 -0.32 0.72
C GLY A 174 -13.06 0.54 1.93
N SER A 175 -12.38 1.66 2.15
CA SER A 175 -12.65 2.52 3.31
C SER A 175 -14.04 3.17 3.25
N ARG A 176 -14.53 3.58 2.08
CA ARG A 176 -15.91 4.11 1.96
C ARG A 176 -16.96 3.08 2.39
N LEU A 177 -16.82 1.83 1.94
CA LEU A 177 -17.71 0.74 2.32
C LEU A 177 -17.65 0.46 3.83
N THR A 178 -16.46 0.50 4.43
CA THR A 178 -16.29 0.36 5.88
C THR A 178 -17.02 1.49 6.63
N TYR A 179 -16.91 2.75 6.20
CA TYR A 179 -17.63 3.85 6.84
C TYR A 179 -19.16 3.76 6.69
N GLU A 180 -19.66 3.36 5.51
CA GLU A 180 -21.09 3.12 5.29
C GLU A 180 -21.62 1.99 6.19
N LEU A 181 -20.84 0.93 6.36
CA LEU A 181 -21.15 -0.16 7.28
C LEU A 181 -21.21 0.33 8.74
N LEU A 182 -20.24 1.12 9.18
CA LEU A 182 -20.22 1.67 10.55
C LEU A 182 -21.42 2.60 10.81
N ALA A 183 -21.81 3.40 9.82
CA ALA A 183 -23.01 4.25 9.92
C ALA A 183 -24.30 3.42 10.02
N THR A 184 -24.40 2.36 9.23
CA THR A 184 -25.53 1.41 9.27
C THR A 184 -25.60 0.73 10.63
N LEU A 185 -24.47 0.20 11.11
CA LEU A 185 -24.33 -0.38 12.45
C LEU A 185 -24.74 0.59 13.56
N SER A 186 -24.30 1.85 13.48
CA SER A 186 -24.66 2.88 14.45
C SER A 186 -26.18 3.05 14.58
N TYR A 187 -26.90 3.05 13.45
CA TYR A 187 -28.36 3.14 13.43
C TYR A 187 -29.04 1.86 13.92
N GLU A 188 -28.59 0.70 13.45
CA GLU A 188 -29.15 -0.61 13.81
C GLU A 188 -28.97 -0.94 15.29
N LEU A 189 -27.87 -0.50 15.92
CA LEU A 189 -27.61 -0.74 17.34
C LEU A 189 -28.38 0.26 18.24
N ARG A 190 -28.58 1.51 17.78
CA ARG A 190 -29.29 2.54 18.58
C ARG A 190 -30.74 2.17 18.86
N THR A 191 -31.43 1.60 17.88
CA THR A 191 -32.86 1.24 17.99
C THR A 191 -33.15 0.24 19.12
N PRO A 192 -32.53 -0.96 19.15
CA PRO A 192 -32.72 -1.92 20.25
C PRO A 192 -32.18 -1.40 21.59
N LEU A 193 -31.13 -0.57 21.61
CA LEU A 193 -30.66 0.05 22.86
C LEU A 193 -31.68 1.00 23.48
N ASN A 194 -32.33 1.83 22.66
CA ASN A 194 -33.40 2.72 23.15
C ASN A 194 -34.57 1.92 23.74
N VAL A 195 -34.86 0.75 23.16
CA VAL A 195 -35.88 -0.16 23.67
C VAL A 195 -35.47 -0.75 25.03
N ILE A 196 -34.20 -1.17 25.17
CA ILE A 196 -33.66 -1.68 26.43
C ILE A 196 -33.75 -0.61 27.53
N VAL A 197 -33.20 0.59 27.27
CA VAL A 197 -33.22 1.71 28.22
C VAL A 197 -34.64 2.08 28.62
N GLY A 198 -35.55 2.17 27.64
CA GLY A 198 -36.95 2.51 27.92
C GLY A 198 -37.66 1.48 28.80
N TYR A 199 -37.42 0.18 28.59
CA TYR A 199 -38.01 -0.86 29.42
C TYR A 199 -37.36 -0.98 30.80
N THR A 200 -36.04 -0.78 30.91
CA THR A 200 -35.36 -0.76 32.21
C THR A 200 -35.79 0.42 33.06
N ASP A 201 -35.94 1.61 32.46
CA ASP A 201 -36.44 2.80 33.16
C ASP A 201 -37.88 2.56 33.68
N LEU A 202 -38.78 2.02 32.85
CA LEU A 202 -40.15 1.70 33.29
C LEU A 202 -40.21 0.65 34.41
N LEU A 203 -39.34 -0.35 34.39
CA LEU A 203 -39.24 -1.34 35.47
C LEU A 203 -38.74 -0.68 36.77
N LEU A 204 -37.69 0.14 36.69
CA LEU A 204 -37.11 0.84 37.83
C LEU A 204 -38.06 1.89 38.43
N ASP A 205 -38.92 2.50 37.61
CA ASP A 205 -39.98 3.42 38.05
C ASP A 205 -41.18 2.70 38.70
N GLY A 206 -41.18 1.37 38.73
CA GLY A 206 -42.24 0.57 39.36
C GLY A 206 -43.52 0.46 38.54
N ALA A 207 -43.48 0.74 37.22
CA ALA A 207 -44.66 0.69 36.34
C ALA A 207 -45.32 -0.69 36.27
N PHE A 208 -44.59 -1.76 36.62
CA PHE A 208 -45.03 -3.16 36.59
C PHE A 208 -45.09 -3.80 38.00
N GLY A 209 -45.19 -2.97 39.04
CA GLY A 209 -45.24 -3.39 40.44
C GLY A 209 -43.89 -3.32 41.16
N HIS A 210 -43.88 -3.78 42.40
CA HIS A 210 -42.70 -3.72 43.27
C HIS A 210 -41.63 -4.72 42.82
N LEU A 211 -40.38 -4.30 42.90
CA LEU A 211 -39.19 -5.12 42.65
C LEU A 211 -38.43 -5.30 43.96
N GLY A 212 -37.84 -6.48 44.16
CA GLY A 212 -36.92 -6.71 45.28
C GLY A 212 -35.57 -6.03 45.07
N ASP A 213 -34.81 -5.83 46.16
CA ASP A 213 -33.53 -5.12 46.13
C ASP A 213 -32.53 -5.75 45.12
N GLY A 214 -32.45 -7.08 45.07
CA GLY A 214 -31.61 -7.80 44.11
C GLY A 214 -32.05 -7.61 42.65
N GLN A 215 -33.36 -7.50 42.40
CA GLN A 215 -33.89 -7.24 41.06
C GLN A 215 -33.58 -5.81 40.62
N ILE A 216 -33.69 -4.83 41.53
CA ILE A 216 -33.35 -3.43 41.29
C ILE A 216 -31.86 -3.29 40.97
N ASP A 217 -30.99 -3.95 41.73
CA ASP A 217 -29.54 -3.90 41.50
C ASP A 217 -29.15 -4.51 40.15
N ALA A 218 -29.75 -5.65 39.77
CA ALA A 218 -29.53 -6.25 38.46
C ALA A 218 -30.02 -5.33 37.33
N LEU A 219 -31.21 -4.74 37.47
CA LEU A 219 -31.77 -3.79 36.49
C LEU A 219 -30.91 -2.54 36.31
N ARG A 220 -30.34 -1.99 37.40
CA ARG A 220 -29.39 -0.86 37.32
C ARG A 220 -28.12 -1.22 36.54
N ARG A 221 -27.64 -2.46 36.66
CA ARG A 221 -26.48 -2.94 35.88
C ARG A 221 -26.82 -3.10 34.40
N ILE A 222 -28.03 -3.56 34.08
CA ILE A 222 -28.53 -3.61 32.69
C ILE A 222 -28.64 -2.19 32.12
N ASP A 223 -29.30 -1.28 32.84
CA ASP A 223 -29.46 0.12 32.40
C ASP A 223 -28.10 0.81 32.16
N GLN A 224 -27.17 0.68 33.11
CA GLN A 224 -25.82 1.23 32.96
C GLN A 224 -25.10 0.65 31.73
N ALA A 225 -25.16 -0.66 31.52
CA ALA A 225 -24.53 -1.29 30.36
C ALA A 225 -25.16 -0.83 29.03
N ALA A 226 -26.48 -0.61 28.98
CA ALA A 226 -27.16 -0.06 27.81
C ALA A 226 -26.75 1.39 27.52
N ARG A 227 -26.62 2.22 28.57
CA ARG A 227 -26.17 3.61 28.45
C ARG A 227 -24.70 3.72 28.04
N ASP A 228 -23.84 2.84 28.56
CA ASP A 228 -22.43 2.74 28.16
C ASP A 228 -22.31 2.37 26.67
N LEU A 229 -23.13 1.44 26.18
CA LEU A 229 -23.20 1.10 24.77
C LEU A 229 -23.64 2.29 23.90
N LEU A 230 -24.68 3.02 24.31
CA LEU A 230 -25.12 4.23 23.61
C LEU A 230 -24.04 5.30 23.58
N ALA A 231 -23.30 5.49 24.69
CA ALA A 231 -22.19 6.43 24.76
C ALA A 231 -21.05 6.03 23.81
N LEU A 232 -20.71 4.74 23.73
CA LEU A 232 -19.73 4.22 22.77
C LEU A 232 -20.19 4.40 21.32
N ILE A 233 -21.45 4.14 21.02
CA ILE A 233 -22.00 4.31 19.66
C ILE A 233 -22.00 5.79 19.26
N ASN A 234 -22.45 6.69 20.14
CA ASN A 234 -22.48 8.12 19.85
C ASN A 234 -21.07 8.77 19.88
N GLY A 235 -20.14 8.24 20.66
CA GLY A 235 -18.79 8.80 20.82
C GLY A 235 -17.77 8.29 19.81
N SER A 236 -17.90 7.03 19.41
CA SER A 236 -16.92 6.32 18.57
C SER A 236 -17.46 5.93 17.19
N LEU A 237 -18.77 5.67 17.03
CA LEU A 237 -19.38 5.26 15.76
C LEU A 237 -20.17 6.39 15.06
N ASP A 238 -20.00 7.65 15.48
CA ASP A 238 -20.67 8.78 14.83
C ASP A 238 -19.95 9.21 13.53
N PRO A 239 -20.59 9.08 12.36
CA PRO A 239 -20.01 9.45 11.07
C PRO A 239 -19.68 10.96 10.95
N ASN A 240 -20.24 11.81 11.82
CA ASN A 240 -20.01 13.25 11.76
C ASN A 240 -18.67 13.69 12.37
N ARG A 241 -18.03 12.85 13.20
CA ARG A 241 -16.74 13.20 13.80
C ARG A 241 -15.57 13.09 12.81
N HIS A 242 -15.68 12.24 11.80
CA HIS A 242 -14.63 12.09 10.76
C HIS A 242 -14.62 13.20 9.71
N LYS A 243 -15.69 13.98 9.57
CA LYS A 243 -15.67 15.20 8.73
C LYS A 243 -14.77 16.31 9.30
N SER A 244 -14.37 16.20 10.57
CA SER A 244 -13.56 17.20 11.28
C SER A 244 -12.04 16.96 11.18
N HIS A 245 -11.59 15.75 10.80
CA HIS A 245 -10.16 15.47 10.59
C HIS A 245 -9.88 15.25 9.11
N GLY A 246 -10.07 16.33 8.34
CA GLY A 246 -9.32 16.61 7.11
C GLY A 246 -8.98 15.42 6.22
N ALA A 247 -9.94 14.53 5.92
CA ALA A 247 -9.84 13.77 4.69
C ALA A 247 -10.05 14.82 3.59
N PRO A 248 -9.02 15.20 2.81
CA PRO A 248 -9.27 16.04 1.66
C PRO A 248 -10.34 15.32 0.84
N ALA A 249 -11.37 16.05 0.43
CA ALA A 249 -12.33 15.54 -0.53
C ALA A 249 -11.53 15.13 -1.77
N LEU A 250 -11.22 13.84 -1.90
CA LEU A 250 -10.56 13.22 -3.04
C LEU A 250 -11.56 13.08 -4.20
N THR A 251 -12.40 14.10 -4.39
CA THR A 251 -13.18 14.31 -5.61
C THR A 251 -12.28 14.52 -6.83
N ASP A 252 -10.96 14.65 -6.63
CA ASP A 252 -9.96 14.78 -7.67
C ASP A 252 -9.26 13.46 -8.06
N ALA A 253 -9.63 12.30 -7.50
CA ALA A 253 -8.98 11.02 -7.85
C ALA A 253 -9.23 10.57 -9.31
N LEU A 254 -10.37 10.96 -9.90
CA LEU A 254 -10.63 10.80 -11.34
C LEU A 254 -9.72 11.70 -12.21
N SER A 255 -9.00 12.64 -11.60
CA SER A 255 -8.04 13.51 -12.26
C SER A 255 -6.63 12.93 -12.28
N ALA A 256 -6.29 11.93 -11.44
CA ALA A 256 -4.93 11.37 -11.36
C ALA A 256 -4.55 10.58 -12.63
N GLU A 257 -5.47 9.76 -13.13
CA GLU A 257 -5.31 9.02 -14.40
C GLU A 257 -5.15 10.01 -15.58
N GLN A 258 -5.90 11.12 -15.54
CA GLN A 258 -5.81 12.19 -16.53
C GLN A 258 -4.56 13.07 -16.37
N LEU A 259 -4.06 13.28 -15.14
CA LEU A 259 -2.84 14.05 -14.85
C LEU A 259 -1.58 13.30 -15.29
N VAL A 260 -1.55 11.98 -15.10
CA VAL A 260 -0.45 11.12 -15.56
C VAL A 260 -0.36 11.12 -17.09
N LEU A 261 -1.52 11.08 -17.79
CA LEU A 261 -1.56 11.18 -19.24
C LEU A 261 -1.24 12.59 -19.77
N ARG A 262 -1.51 13.65 -18.98
CA ARG A 262 -1.31 15.04 -19.40
C ARG A 262 0.10 15.58 -19.15
N ASN A 263 0.87 15.00 -18.22
CA ASN A 263 2.19 15.48 -17.80
C ASN A 263 3.35 14.59 -18.27
N ALA A 264 3.26 14.04 -19.50
CA ALA A 264 4.30 13.22 -20.14
C ALA A 264 5.57 14.03 -20.54
N GLN A 265 6.20 14.69 -19.58
CA GLN A 265 7.59 15.14 -19.69
C GLN A 265 8.47 14.32 -18.74
N PRO A 266 9.67 13.88 -19.18
CA PRO A 266 10.53 12.96 -18.43
C PRO A 266 10.96 13.48 -17.05
N ALA A 267 11.03 14.79 -16.85
CA ALA A 267 11.33 15.39 -15.54
C ALA A 267 10.15 15.38 -14.55
N GLY A 268 8.90 15.28 -15.03
CA GLY A 268 7.70 15.25 -14.19
C GLY A 268 7.39 13.88 -13.60
N LEU A 269 7.78 12.81 -14.30
CA LEU A 269 7.47 11.43 -13.92
C LEU A 269 8.15 10.99 -12.60
N ALA A 270 9.39 11.43 -12.35
CA ALA A 270 10.11 11.13 -11.10
C ALA A 270 9.49 11.83 -9.88
N SER A 271 9.08 13.10 -10.03
CA SER A 271 8.36 13.83 -8.98
C SER A 271 7.00 13.21 -8.69
N LEU A 272 6.27 12.81 -9.74
CA LEU A 272 5.01 12.09 -9.63
C LEU A 272 5.17 10.72 -8.94
N ALA A 273 6.26 10.00 -9.21
CA ALA A 273 6.56 8.72 -8.56
C ALA A 273 6.84 8.90 -7.05
N HIS A 274 7.65 9.89 -6.67
CA HIS A 274 7.91 10.22 -5.27
C HIS A 274 6.64 10.60 -4.51
N GLU A 275 5.80 11.46 -5.12
CA GLU A 275 4.55 11.89 -4.50
C GLU A 275 3.56 10.73 -4.36
N ASN A 276 3.49 9.83 -5.35
CA ASN A 276 2.68 8.61 -5.27
C ASN A 276 3.17 7.64 -4.18
N GLY A 277 4.48 7.44 -4.02
CA GLY A 277 5.04 6.58 -2.96
C GLY A 277 4.64 7.03 -1.56
N ARG A 278 4.70 8.35 -1.29
CA ARG A 278 4.24 8.93 -0.02
C ARG A 278 2.74 8.75 0.19
N LEU A 279 1.93 8.93 -0.86
CA LEU A 279 0.47 8.78 -0.76
C LEU A 279 0.07 7.34 -0.41
N ILE A 280 0.77 6.33 -0.95
CA ILE A 280 0.51 4.92 -0.64
C ILE A 280 0.82 4.60 0.82
N GLU A 281 1.96 5.05 1.32
CA GLU A 281 2.32 4.77 2.72
C GLU A 281 1.35 5.48 3.67
N ALA A 282 0.94 6.70 3.35
CA ALA A 282 -0.13 7.39 4.08
C ALA A 282 -1.46 6.60 4.06
N LEU A 283 -1.86 6.07 2.91
CA LEU A 283 -3.09 5.27 2.80
C LEU A 283 -3.00 3.94 3.53
N ARG A 284 -1.85 3.25 3.51
CA ARG A 284 -1.61 2.04 4.28
C ARG A 284 -1.70 2.31 5.78
N GLN A 285 -1.15 3.44 6.24
CA GLN A 285 -1.27 3.85 7.64
C GLN A 285 -2.73 4.11 8.02
N VAL A 286 -3.50 4.80 7.17
CA VAL A 286 -4.94 5.01 7.36
C VAL A 286 -5.68 3.67 7.44
N LYS A 287 -5.40 2.73 6.52
CA LYS A 287 -6.06 1.43 6.51
C LYS A 287 -5.73 0.57 7.73
N ARG A 288 -4.46 0.58 8.19
CA ARG A 288 -4.07 -0.10 9.44
C ARG A 288 -4.80 0.50 10.64
N ALA A 289 -4.85 1.83 10.74
CA ALA A 289 -5.58 2.52 11.80
C ALA A 289 -7.09 2.19 11.76
N GLU A 290 -7.67 2.06 10.57
CA GLU A 290 -9.07 1.64 10.38
C GLU A 290 -9.31 0.20 10.89
N CYS A 291 -8.44 -0.77 10.55
CA CYS A 291 -8.54 -2.14 11.05
C CYS A 291 -8.39 -2.24 12.58
N GLU A 292 -7.43 -1.50 13.15
CA GLU A 292 -7.23 -1.40 14.59
C GLU A 292 -8.44 -0.79 15.29
N PHE A 293 -9.03 0.25 14.69
CA PHE A 293 -10.24 0.89 15.18
C PHE A 293 -11.42 -0.08 15.19
N VAL A 294 -11.70 -0.78 14.09
CA VAL A 294 -12.79 -1.76 14.00
C VAL A 294 -12.63 -2.87 15.04
N THR A 295 -11.41 -3.39 15.20
CA THR A 295 -11.10 -4.44 16.19
C THR A 295 -11.34 -3.93 17.61
N THR A 296 -10.88 -2.72 17.92
CA THR A 296 -11.03 -2.08 19.23
C THR A 296 -12.50 -1.86 19.58
N ILE A 297 -13.27 -1.29 18.65
CA ILE A 297 -14.71 -1.02 18.85
C ILE A 297 -15.48 -2.33 19.03
N SER A 298 -15.19 -3.34 18.22
CA SER A 298 -15.81 -4.67 18.36
C SER A 298 -15.63 -5.24 19.76
N HIS A 299 -14.42 -5.14 20.31
CA HIS A 299 -14.14 -5.59 21.68
C HIS A 299 -14.87 -4.74 22.72
N GLN A 300 -14.81 -3.41 22.60
CA GLN A 300 -15.45 -2.50 23.56
C GLN A 300 -16.97 -2.63 23.60
N LEU A 301 -17.62 -2.97 22.48
CA LEU A 301 -19.08 -3.19 22.43
C LEU A 301 -19.48 -4.55 23.03
N ARG A 302 -18.62 -5.58 22.94
CA ARG A 302 -18.93 -6.92 23.46
C ARG A 302 -19.05 -6.96 24.99
N VAL A 303 -18.20 -6.19 25.70
CA VAL A 303 -18.15 -6.19 27.16
C VAL A 303 -19.50 -5.80 27.80
N PRO A 304 -20.07 -4.60 27.53
CA PRO A 304 -21.36 -4.22 28.10
C PRO A 304 -22.51 -5.08 27.56
N LEU A 305 -22.43 -5.59 26.34
CA LEU A 305 -23.44 -6.49 25.79
C LEU A 305 -23.49 -7.83 26.53
N THR A 306 -22.34 -8.36 26.93
CA THR A 306 -22.25 -9.59 27.74
C THR A 306 -22.91 -9.37 29.10
N ALA A 307 -22.71 -8.19 29.71
CA ALA A 307 -23.38 -7.82 30.95
C ALA A 307 -24.90 -7.69 30.78
N LEU A 308 -25.37 -7.06 29.70
CA LEU A 308 -26.80 -6.96 29.38
C LEU A 308 -27.46 -8.33 29.31
N ILE A 309 -26.90 -9.25 28.52
CA ILE A 309 -27.44 -10.60 28.37
C ILE A 309 -27.39 -11.35 29.71
N GLY A 310 -26.25 -11.35 30.38
CA GLY A 310 -26.05 -12.07 31.63
C GLY A 310 -27.01 -11.65 32.75
N TYR A 311 -27.15 -10.34 33.01
CA TYR A 311 -28.07 -9.88 34.05
C TYR A 311 -29.54 -10.06 33.67
N THR A 312 -29.88 -9.96 32.38
CA THR A 312 -31.26 -10.20 31.92
C THR A 312 -31.64 -11.67 32.07
N ASP A 313 -30.73 -12.59 31.74
CA ASP A 313 -30.94 -14.03 31.90
C ASP A 313 -31.08 -14.39 33.39
N LEU A 314 -30.20 -13.88 34.27
CA LEU A 314 -30.31 -14.10 35.72
C LEU A 314 -31.64 -13.59 36.32
N LEU A 315 -32.17 -12.47 35.83
CA LEU A 315 -33.48 -11.98 36.23
C LEU A 315 -34.60 -12.90 35.75
N LEU A 316 -34.55 -13.33 34.49
CA LEU A 316 -35.56 -14.22 33.89
C LEU A 316 -35.57 -15.63 34.51
N ASP A 317 -34.43 -16.08 35.01
CA ASP A 317 -34.29 -17.34 35.76
C ASP A 317 -34.74 -17.20 37.22
N GLU A 318 -35.26 -16.03 37.62
CA GLU A 318 -35.78 -15.71 38.96
C GLU A 318 -34.75 -15.87 40.11
N GLU A 319 -33.45 -15.81 39.79
CA GLU A 319 -32.34 -15.92 40.77
C GLU A 319 -32.37 -14.82 41.85
N PHE A 320 -33.04 -13.70 41.57
CA PHE A 320 -33.22 -12.57 42.49
C PHE A 320 -34.63 -12.50 43.11
N GLY A 321 -35.44 -13.54 42.93
CA GLY A 321 -36.82 -13.63 43.40
C GLY A 321 -37.85 -13.67 42.27
N PRO A 322 -39.11 -14.00 42.61
CA PRO A 322 -40.16 -14.24 41.62
C PRO A 322 -40.52 -12.99 40.84
N LEU A 323 -40.87 -13.16 39.56
CA LEU A 323 -41.32 -12.08 38.68
C LEU A 323 -42.82 -12.16 38.44
N SER A 324 -43.46 -10.99 38.32
CA SER A 324 -44.81 -10.94 37.77
C SER A 324 -44.81 -11.29 36.28
N LEU A 325 -45.96 -11.75 35.76
CA LEU A 325 -46.11 -12.04 34.33
C LEU A 325 -45.77 -10.83 33.45
N GLU A 326 -46.08 -9.61 33.92
CA GLU A 326 -45.76 -8.38 33.21
C GLU A 326 -44.26 -8.07 33.24
N GLN A 327 -43.61 -8.22 34.41
CA GLN A 327 -42.16 -8.02 34.57
C GLN A 327 -41.37 -9.02 33.71
N ALA A 328 -41.74 -10.30 33.74
CA ALA A 328 -41.13 -11.32 32.89
C ALA A 328 -41.34 -11.03 31.39
N GLY A 329 -42.53 -10.57 31.00
CA GLY A 329 -42.83 -10.18 29.63
C GLY A 329 -41.97 -9.01 29.13
N VAL A 330 -41.71 -8.01 29.98
CA VAL A 330 -40.83 -6.88 29.66
C VAL A 330 -39.37 -7.33 29.56
N LEU A 331 -38.88 -8.11 30.52
CA LEU A 331 -37.52 -8.66 30.51
C LEU A 331 -37.25 -9.55 29.28
N GLN A 332 -38.25 -10.29 28.79
CA GLN A 332 -38.11 -11.01 27.52
C GLN A 332 -37.93 -10.08 26.31
N ARG A 333 -38.54 -8.89 26.30
CA ARG A 333 -38.32 -7.88 25.25
C ARG A 333 -36.92 -7.27 25.33
N VAL A 334 -36.43 -7.02 26.55
CA VAL A 334 -35.04 -6.61 26.80
C VAL A 334 -34.08 -7.67 26.27
N ARG A 335 -34.27 -8.95 26.65
CA ARG A 335 -33.44 -10.07 26.19
C ARG A 335 -33.42 -10.20 24.66
N ARG A 336 -34.58 -10.13 24.01
CA ARG A 336 -34.66 -10.20 22.55
C ARG A 336 -33.90 -9.04 21.89
N SER A 337 -33.98 -7.84 22.46
CA SER A 337 -33.25 -6.67 21.98
C SER A 337 -31.74 -6.83 22.17
N SER A 338 -31.31 -7.38 23.31
CA SER A 338 -29.89 -7.69 23.59
C SER A 338 -29.33 -8.77 22.65
N LEU A 339 -30.11 -9.80 22.33
CA LEU A 339 -29.70 -10.82 21.35
C LEU A 339 -29.61 -10.25 19.93
N HIS A 340 -30.53 -9.35 19.55
CA HIS A 340 -30.46 -8.66 18.26
C HIS A 340 -29.21 -7.78 18.16
N LEU A 341 -28.83 -7.08 19.23
CA LEU A 341 -27.56 -6.34 19.29
C LEU A 341 -26.35 -7.26 19.06
N LEU A 342 -26.35 -8.45 19.66
CA LEU A 342 -25.28 -9.43 19.47
C LEU A 342 -25.21 -9.91 18.03
N GLU A 343 -26.37 -10.20 17.44
CA GLU A 343 -26.48 -10.64 16.06
C GLU A 343 -25.96 -9.55 15.12
N ALA A 344 -26.41 -8.30 15.25
CA ALA A 344 -25.96 -7.17 14.44
C ALA A 344 -24.45 -6.91 14.53
N LEU A 345 -23.85 -7.09 15.71
CA LEU A 345 -22.39 -7.02 15.87
C LEU A 345 -21.70 -8.22 15.22
N SER A 346 -22.26 -9.42 15.36
CA SER A 346 -21.64 -10.64 14.86
C SER A 346 -21.75 -10.82 13.34
N SER A 347 -22.83 -10.38 12.71
CA SER A 347 -23.04 -10.53 11.26
C SER A 347 -22.20 -9.53 10.47
N ASN A 348 -22.17 -8.27 10.90
CA ASN A 348 -21.59 -7.18 10.13
C ASN A 348 -20.09 -6.98 10.40
N LEU A 349 -19.64 -7.03 11.66
CA LEU A 349 -18.22 -6.83 11.98
C LEU A 349 -17.35 -8.04 11.60
N TYR A 350 -17.90 -9.26 11.63
CA TYR A 350 -17.17 -10.45 11.17
C TYR A 350 -17.20 -10.64 9.65
N ALA A 351 -18.25 -10.18 8.97
CA ALA A 351 -18.24 -10.11 7.50
C ALA A 351 -17.10 -9.21 7.00
N SER A 352 -16.89 -8.06 7.66
CA SER A 352 -15.79 -7.15 7.35
C SER A 352 -14.38 -7.73 7.59
N GLN A 353 -14.23 -8.81 8.37
CA GLN A 353 -12.93 -9.47 8.60
C GLN A 353 -12.62 -10.61 7.62
N ARG A 354 -13.59 -11.07 6.81
CA ARG A 354 -13.41 -12.16 5.85
C ARG A 354 -13.02 -11.72 4.44
N ASP A 355 -13.25 -10.45 4.10
CA ASP A 355 -13.01 -9.90 2.75
C ASP A 355 -11.67 -9.13 2.63
N HIS A 356 -10.74 -9.34 3.56
CA HIS A 356 -9.37 -8.82 3.55
C HIS A 356 -8.39 -9.99 3.72
#